data_AF-A0AA97KUT4-F1
#
_entry.id   AF-A0AA97KUT4-F1
#
_cell.length_a   1.000
_cell.length_b   1.000
_cell.length_c   1.000
_cell.angle_alpha   90.00
_cell.angle_beta   90.00
_cell.angle_gamma   90.00
#
_symmetry.space_group_name_H-M   'P 1'
#
loop_
_entity.id
_entity.type
_entity.pdbx_description
1 polymer ?
#
loop_
_entity_poly.entity_id
_entity_poly.type
_entity_poly.pdbx_seq_one_letter_code
_entity_poly.pdbx_strand_id
1 'polypeptide(L)'
;MSQAAAAAAAALAPPGPTSRALHVELPSQQRRLRHLRNIAARNIANRNGFRLLDTYFTLHLCDNTKICKEFYKSEVIKNSLNPTWRSLDFGLMPDRLDTSVSCFVVRIWGGKKDAYQLLIEWKVNLDGLKYLGQQIHARSPNEIIFGLNDGYYGASYEQKGHTGIQKNSLLQVDQNCVRNSYDVFSLLRLHRAQCAIKQTQVTVQKIGREIEEKLRLTSTSNELKKESECLQLKILVLRNELERQKKALGREVALLHKKQSTLYERGNAFEQEYQKLRTDKEPLQELRKECTAKREQFLKTNAQLTIRCRQLLSELSYIYPIDLNDQKDYFICGVKLPNSEDFQAKDDGSIAVALGYTAHLVSMISFFLQVPLRYPIIHKGSRSAIKDNINDKLTEKEREFPLYPKGEKLQFEYGVYLLNKNIAQLRYQHGLVTPDLRPTLPNLKNFLEHGLMVR
;
A
#
# COMPACT_ATOMS: atom_id res chain seq x y z
N MET A 1 -36.90 47.78 5.63
CA MET A 1 -37.34 48.80 6.60
C MET A 1 -37.66 48.11 7.91
N SER A 2 -36.74 48.14 8.87
CA SER A 2 -37.03 47.99 10.30
C SER A 2 -35.76 48.32 11.09
N GLN A 3 -35.65 49.57 11.51
CA GLN A 3 -34.66 50.02 12.51
C GLN A 3 -35.12 49.57 13.89
N ALA A 4 -34.22 48.99 14.69
CA ALA A 4 -34.40 48.80 16.12
C ALA A 4 -33.24 49.48 16.87
N ALA A 5 -33.59 50.40 17.76
CA ALA A 5 -32.71 51.30 18.48
C ALA A 5 -31.98 50.60 19.64
N ALA A 6 -30.70 50.95 19.84
CA ALA A 6 -29.88 50.57 20.98
C ALA A 6 -29.79 51.74 21.97
N ALA A 7 -30.13 51.50 23.24
CA ALA A 7 -29.96 52.43 24.34
C ALA A 7 -28.71 52.07 25.17
N ALA A 8 -27.83 53.04 25.41
CA ALA A 8 -26.61 52.91 26.19
C ALA A 8 -26.84 53.34 27.65
N ALA A 9 -26.36 52.54 28.62
CA ALA A 9 -26.36 52.84 30.04
C ALA A 9 -24.97 53.31 30.52
N ALA A 10 -24.92 54.45 31.19
CA ALA A 10 -23.69 55.07 31.71
C ALA A 10 -23.29 54.52 33.09
N ALA A 11 -21.99 54.28 33.30
CA ALA A 11 -21.38 53.80 34.53
C ALA A 11 -20.77 54.95 35.36
N LEU A 12 -20.97 54.93 36.69
CA LEU A 12 -20.39 55.87 37.67
C LEU A 12 -19.07 55.33 38.26
N ALA A 13 -18.07 56.21 38.42
CA ALA A 13 -16.72 55.91 38.93
C ALA A 13 -16.59 56.06 40.48
N PRO A 14 -15.61 55.41 41.15
CA PRO A 14 -15.45 55.42 42.62
C PRO A 14 -14.57 56.57 43.17
N PRO A 15 -14.67 56.95 44.46
CA PRO A 15 -13.94 58.08 45.07
C PRO A 15 -12.55 57.71 45.65
N GLY A 16 -11.66 58.70 45.75
CA GLY A 16 -10.23 58.59 46.14
C GLY A 16 -9.92 58.59 47.66
N PRO A 17 -8.62 58.52 48.06
CA PRO A 17 -8.19 58.11 49.40
C PRO A 17 -8.12 59.24 50.46
N THR A 18 -8.48 58.89 51.70
CA THR A 18 -8.54 59.74 52.92
C THR A 18 -7.16 60.04 53.55
N SER A 19 -6.99 61.26 54.07
CA SER A 19 -5.81 61.78 54.81
C SER A 19 -5.46 60.95 56.06
N ARG A 20 -4.16 60.72 56.34
CA ARG A 20 -3.67 59.94 57.51
C ARG A 20 -3.70 60.77 58.80
N ALA A 21 -3.99 60.12 59.94
CA ALA A 21 -4.05 60.76 61.26
C ALA A 21 -2.66 61.23 61.76
N LEU A 22 -2.62 62.33 62.52
CA LEU A 22 -1.41 62.89 63.14
C LEU A 22 -0.81 61.92 64.17
N HIS A 23 0.50 61.67 64.11
CA HIS A 23 1.22 60.79 65.04
C HIS A 23 1.52 61.50 66.37
N VAL A 24 1.21 60.83 67.49
CA VAL A 24 1.53 61.27 68.86
C VAL A 24 2.13 60.08 69.61
N GLU A 25 3.35 60.20 70.14
CA GLU A 25 4.00 59.12 70.92
C GLU A 25 3.39 59.03 72.32
N LEU A 26 2.57 58.00 72.57
CA LEU A 26 1.92 57.76 73.87
C LEU A 26 2.38 56.44 74.48
N PRO A 27 2.80 56.42 75.77
CA PRO A 27 3.19 55.18 76.45
C PRO A 27 2.08 54.11 76.50
N SER A 28 0.81 54.51 76.38
CA SER A 28 -0.36 53.63 76.41
C SER A 28 -0.86 53.16 75.04
N GLN A 29 -0.22 53.57 73.93
CA GLN A 29 -0.68 53.24 72.59
C GLN A 29 -0.42 51.76 72.27
N GLN A 30 -1.47 50.94 72.25
CA GLN A 30 -1.37 49.53 71.87
C GLN A 30 -1.47 49.35 70.35
N ARG A 31 -0.44 48.76 69.72
CA ARG A 31 -0.44 48.49 68.28
C ARG A 31 -0.78 47.03 68.02
N ARG A 32 -1.87 46.78 67.27
CA ARG A 32 -2.39 45.44 66.96
C ARG A 32 -2.33 45.17 65.46
N LEU A 33 -2.36 43.90 65.06
CA LEU A 33 -2.30 43.46 63.65
C LEU A 33 -3.37 44.15 62.78
N ARG A 34 -4.60 44.32 63.27
CA ARG A 34 -5.68 45.07 62.59
C ARG A 34 -5.33 46.52 62.21
N HIS A 35 -4.28 47.11 62.80
CA HIS A 35 -3.83 48.47 62.49
C HIS A 35 -2.78 48.50 61.37
N LEU A 36 -2.26 47.35 60.93
CA LEU A 36 -1.28 47.25 59.86
C LEU A 36 -1.95 47.51 58.51
N ARG A 37 -1.46 48.50 57.77
CA ARG A 37 -2.00 48.85 56.46
C ARG A 37 -1.11 48.39 55.35
N ASN A 38 0.18 48.71 55.37
CA ASN A 38 1.08 48.28 54.31
C ASN A 38 2.45 47.89 54.86
N ILE A 39 3.21 47.19 54.02
CA ILE A 39 4.58 46.78 54.29
C ILE A 39 5.42 47.23 53.10
N ALA A 40 6.62 47.71 53.37
CA ALA A 40 7.61 48.04 52.37
C ALA A 40 8.96 47.45 52.79
N ALA A 41 9.81 47.12 51.82
CA ALA A 41 11.19 46.79 52.09
C ALA A 41 12.11 47.68 51.25
N ARG A 42 13.28 48.01 51.79
CA ARG A 42 14.28 48.87 51.16
C ARG A 42 15.66 48.23 51.22
N ASN A 43 16.45 48.47 50.16
CA ASN A 43 17.81 48.01 50.01
C ASN A 43 17.98 46.50 50.30
N ILE A 44 17.11 45.66 49.73
CA ILE A 44 17.18 44.20 49.91
C ILE A 44 18.52 43.69 49.36
N ALA A 45 19.34 43.11 50.21
CA ALA A 45 20.65 42.56 49.87
C ALA A 45 20.49 41.30 49.02
N ASN A 46 21.04 41.33 47.81
CA ASN A 46 20.95 40.20 46.89
C ASN A 46 22.15 39.26 47.05
N ARG A 47 21.88 37.98 47.36
CA ARG A 47 22.89 36.91 47.43
C ARG A 47 22.97 36.04 46.16
N ASN A 48 22.10 36.30 45.16
CA ASN A 48 21.85 35.40 44.03
C ASN A 48 22.46 35.84 42.70
N GLY A 49 23.46 36.72 42.68
CA GLY A 49 24.16 37.12 41.46
C GLY A 49 23.35 37.95 40.43
N PHE A 50 22.05 38.19 40.65
CA PHE A 50 21.22 39.06 39.80
C PHE A 50 21.31 40.54 40.22
N ARG A 51 21.05 41.49 39.32
CA ARG A 51 21.09 42.93 39.66
C ARG A 51 19.79 43.43 40.32
N LEU A 52 18.66 42.78 40.05
CA LEU A 52 17.30 43.09 40.56
C LEU A 52 16.53 41.78 40.81
N LEU A 53 15.57 41.79 41.74
CA LEU A 53 14.81 40.61 42.20
C LEU A 53 13.30 40.81 42.05
N ASP A 54 12.56 39.71 41.88
CA ASP A 54 11.11 39.66 42.04
C ASP A 54 10.79 39.25 43.48
N THR A 55 9.98 40.02 44.20
CA THR A 55 9.79 39.87 45.66
C THR A 55 8.31 39.85 46.08
N TYR A 56 7.98 39.03 47.06
CA TYR A 56 6.67 39.00 47.74
C TYR A 56 6.84 38.70 49.22
N PHE A 57 5.83 38.94 50.04
CA PHE A 57 5.85 38.58 51.45
C PHE A 57 4.68 37.69 51.87
N THR A 58 4.89 36.96 52.95
CA THR A 58 3.85 36.20 53.65
C THR A 58 3.76 36.61 55.11
N LEU A 59 2.55 36.63 55.65
CA LEU A 59 2.29 36.90 57.06
C LEU A 59 1.85 35.65 57.79
N HIS A 60 2.42 35.47 58.97
CA HIS A 60 2.16 34.32 59.83
C HIS A 60 1.85 34.79 61.25
N LEU A 61 0.81 34.21 61.85
CA LEU A 61 0.62 34.30 63.29
C LEU A 61 1.70 33.47 63.99
N CYS A 62 2.21 33.96 65.12
CA CYS A 62 3.26 33.31 65.87
C CYS A 62 2.89 33.29 67.35
N ASP A 63 2.99 32.12 67.96
CA ASP A 63 2.98 31.94 69.41
C ASP A 63 4.40 31.60 69.89
N ASN A 64 4.69 31.66 71.20
CA ASN A 64 6.06 31.55 71.75
C ASN A 64 6.83 30.29 71.32
N THR A 65 6.15 29.26 70.81
CA THR A 65 6.75 27.98 70.40
C THR A 65 6.51 27.57 68.94
N LYS A 66 5.58 28.20 68.19
CA LYS A 66 5.23 27.79 66.80
C LYS A 66 4.80 28.96 65.90
N ILE A 67 5.21 28.90 64.63
CA ILE A 67 4.77 29.81 63.55
C ILE A 67 3.65 29.09 62.77
N CYS A 68 2.46 29.68 62.72
CA CYS A 68 1.32 29.14 62.00
C CYS A 68 1.49 29.25 60.47
N LYS A 69 0.68 28.49 59.72
CA LYS A 69 0.59 28.60 58.26
C LYS A 69 0.25 30.04 57.85
N GLU A 70 0.76 30.48 56.69
CA GLU A 70 0.49 31.82 56.17
C GLU A 70 -1.02 32.08 56.09
N PHE A 71 -1.46 33.16 56.74
CA PHE A 71 -2.85 33.63 56.58
C PHE A 71 -2.98 34.63 55.44
N TYR A 72 -1.85 35.22 55.01
CA TYR A 72 -1.80 36.19 53.93
C TYR A 72 -0.54 36.02 53.08
N LYS A 73 -0.71 36.12 51.76
CA LYS A 73 0.34 36.15 50.75
C LYS A 73 0.13 37.36 49.84
N SER A 74 1.16 38.19 49.69
CA SER A 74 1.09 39.39 48.86
C SER A 74 1.25 39.08 47.37
N GLU A 75 0.98 40.10 46.55
CA GLU A 75 1.41 40.15 45.16
C GLU A 75 2.95 40.18 45.03
N VAL A 76 3.45 39.80 43.84
CA VAL A 76 4.87 39.81 43.50
C VAL A 76 5.24 41.12 42.82
N ILE A 77 6.21 41.85 43.37
CA ILE A 77 6.79 43.07 42.79
C ILE A 77 8.07 42.70 42.06
N LYS A 78 8.09 42.94 40.75
CA LYS A 78 9.17 42.50 39.86
C LYS A 78 10.32 43.51 39.75
N ASN A 79 11.53 43.01 39.53
CA ASN A 79 12.75 43.78 39.27
C ASN A 79 12.98 44.99 40.19
N SER A 80 12.79 44.84 41.51
CA SER A 80 13.01 45.93 42.47
C SER A 80 13.66 45.43 43.76
N LEU A 81 14.64 46.18 44.25
CA LEU A 81 15.24 45.99 45.59
C LEU A 81 14.56 46.85 46.67
N ASN A 82 13.54 47.62 46.27
CA ASN A 82 12.78 48.54 47.11
C ASN A 82 11.26 48.32 46.94
N PRO A 83 10.71 47.11 47.19
CA PRO A 83 9.29 46.84 47.01
C PRO A 83 8.41 47.59 48.02
N THR A 84 7.23 48.01 47.58
CA THR A 84 6.16 48.56 48.43
C THR A 84 4.85 47.88 48.03
N TRP A 85 4.29 47.05 48.89
CA TRP A 85 3.11 46.24 48.57
C TRP A 85 1.80 46.97 48.86
N ARG A 86 0.71 46.49 48.26
CA ARG A 86 -0.65 47.03 48.40
C ARG A 86 -1.11 46.99 49.86
N SER A 87 -2.05 47.89 50.19
CA SER A 87 -2.70 47.89 51.50
C SER A 87 -3.43 46.58 51.78
N LEU A 88 -3.28 46.09 53.00
CA LEU A 88 -4.02 44.97 53.56
C LEU A 88 -5.48 45.39 53.81
N ASP A 89 -6.41 44.52 53.43
CA ASP A 89 -7.83 44.63 53.74
C ASP A 89 -8.26 43.45 54.62
N PHE A 90 -8.59 43.74 55.87
CA PHE A 90 -9.01 42.72 56.83
C PHE A 90 -10.46 42.25 56.62
N GLY A 91 -11.25 42.89 55.74
CA GLY A 91 -12.61 42.45 55.39
C GLY A 91 -12.66 41.20 54.51
N LEU A 92 -11.54 40.84 53.87
CA LEU A 92 -11.39 39.68 52.99
C LEU A 92 -10.63 38.52 53.66
N MET A 93 -10.37 38.62 54.97
CA MET A 93 -9.62 37.62 55.74
C MET A 93 -10.54 36.50 56.27
N PRO A 94 -10.00 35.30 56.58
CA PRO A 94 -10.81 34.19 57.08
C PRO A 94 -11.57 34.51 58.38
N ASP A 95 -12.83 34.07 58.48
CA ASP A 95 -13.80 34.38 59.58
C ASP A 95 -13.31 34.05 61.02
N ARG A 96 -12.21 33.31 61.18
CA ARG A 96 -11.65 32.88 62.49
C ARG A 96 -10.25 33.41 62.77
N LEU A 97 -9.80 34.46 62.08
CA LEU A 97 -8.48 35.06 62.30
C LEU A 97 -8.48 36.00 63.52
N ASP A 98 -7.60 35.75 64.50
CA ASP A 98 -7.40 36.69 65.61
C ASP A 98 -6.57 37.90 65.17
N THR A 99 -7.24 39.03 64.94
CA THR A 99 -6.62 40.28 64.50
C THR A 99 -6.16 41.16 65.69
N SER A 100 -6.31 40.68 66.93
CA SER A 100 -5.97 41.42 68.16
C SER A 100 -4.53 41.26 68.62
N VAL A 101 -3.73 40.43 67.96
CA VAL A 101 -2.33 40.13 68.30
C VAL A 101 -1.39 41.34 68.10
N SER A 102 -0.33 41.46 68.91
CA SER A 102 0.72 42.51 68.80
C SER A 102 2.02 42.02 68.16
N CYS A 103 2.16 40.70 67.93
CA CYS A 103 3.33 40.09 67.31
C CYS A 103 2.92 39.19 66.14
N PHE A 104 3.70 39.22 65.06
CA PHE A 104 3.55 38.36 63.89
C PHE A 104 4.90 38.18 63.20
N VAL A 105 4.99 37.19 62.32
CA VAL A 105 6.21 36.93 61.53
C VAL A 105 5.98 37.35 60.09
N VAL A 106 6.94 38.10 59.55
CA VAL A 106 6.99 38.49 58.14
C VAL A 106 8.14 37.76 57.47
N ARG A 107 7.83 37.10 56.36
CA ARG A 107 8.82 36.47 55.50
C ARG A 107 8.80 37.15 54.14
N ILE A 108 9.94 37.69 53.73
CA ILE A 108 10.13 38.27 52.40
C ILE A 108 10.88 37.25 51.55
N TRP A 109 10.24 36.85 50.48
CA TRP A 109 10.74 35.92 49.49
C TRP A 109 11.22 36.71 48.28
N GLY A 110 12.33 36.30 47.69
CA GLY A 110 12.79 36.89 46.44
C GLY A 110 13.50 35.91 45.53
N GLY A 111 13.39 36.17 44.23
CA GLY A 111 13.75 35.20 43.21
C GLY A 111 13.57 35.74 41.79
N LYS A 112 13.68 34.84 40.81
CA LYS A 112 13.38 35.14 39.40
C LYS A 112 12.85 33.88 38.71
N LYS A 113 11.90 34.03 37.77
CA LYS A 113 11.30 32.90 37.01
C LYS A 113 10.78 31.77 37.93
N ASP A 114 9.99 32.14 38.94
CA ASP A 114 9.38 31.24 39.93
C ASP A 114 10.30 30.44 40.87
N ALA A 115 11.61 30.65 40.81
CA ALA A 115 12.54 30.18 41.83
C ALA A 115 12.72 31.25 42.93
N TYR A 116 11.92 31.17 44.00
CA TYR A 116 11.98 32.08 45.14
C TYR A 116 12.68 31.46 46.34
N GLN A 117 13.54 32.23 47.00
CA GLN A 117 14.16 31.86 48.27
C GLN A 117 13.79 32.87 49.36
N LEU A 118 13.87 32.45 50.62
CA LEU A 118 13.66 33.33 51.76
C LEU A 118 14.84 34.31 51.87
N LEU A 119 14.55 35.61 51.78
CA LEU A 119 15.56 36.66 51.88
C LEU A 119 15.63 37.24 53.29
N ILE A 120 14.47 37.52 53.89
CA ILE A 120 14.37 38.11 55.22
C ILE A 120 13.24 37.41 55.97
N GLU A 121 13.53 36.94 57.18
CA GLU A 121 12.52 36.53 58.16
C GLU A 121 12.64 37.45 59.37
N TRP A 122 11.54 38.11 59.74
CA TRP A 122 11.50 38.97 60.91
C TRP A 122 10.29 38.65 61.77
N LYS A 123 10.54 38.26 63.03
CA LYS A 123 9.53 38.27 64.08
C LYS A 123 9.34 39.69 64.58
N VAL A 124 8.24 40.31 64.18
CA VAL A 124 7.92 41.71 64.43
C VAL A 124 7.10 41.80 65.71
N ASN A 125 7.59 42.57 66.67
CA ASN A 125 6.77 43.04 67.78
C ASN A 125 6.38 44.50 67.51
N LEU A 126 5.09 44.76 67.31
CA LEU A 126 4.58 46.08 66.92
C LEU A 126 4.88 47.16 67.97
N ASP A 127 4.97 46.77 69.25
CA ASP A 127 5.24 47.68 70.35
C ASP A 127 6.72 48.11 70.38
N GLY A 128 7.63 47.34 69.77
CA GLY A 128 9.07 47.61 69.74
C GLY A 128 9.56 48.41 68.52
N LEU A 129 8.66 48.83 67.62
CA LEU A 129 9.03 49.55 66.40
C LEU A 129 9.18 51.06 66.63
N LYS A 130 10.25 51.67 66.08
CA LYS A 130 10.49 53.11 66.15
C LYS A 130 9.82 53.85 64.98
N TYR A 131 9.29 55.03 65.26
CA TYR A 131 8.65 55.88 64.25
C TYR A 131 9.71 56.49 63.31
N LEU A 132 9.54 56.29 62.00
CA LEU A 132 10.46 56.78 60.97
C LEU A 132 9.98 58.09 60.32
N GLY A 133 8.69 58.40 60.39
CA GLY A 133 8.08 59.60 59.80
C GLY A 133 6.84 59.30 58.94
N GLN A 134 6.30 60.36 58.32
CA GLN A 134 5.14 60.27 57.43
C GLN A 134 5.49 59.80 56.01
N GLN A 135 6.77 59.85 55.62
CA GLN A 135 7.27 59.43 54.30
C GLN A 135 8.35 58.34 54.44
N ILE A 136 8.38 57.43 53.47
CA ILE A 136 9.31 56.30 53.44
C ILE A 136 10.69 56.78 52.98
N HIS A 137 11.69 56.72 53.86
CA HIS A 137 13.09 57.00 53.53
C HIS A 137 13.93 55.73 53.68
N ALA A 138 14.90 55.50 52.79
CA ALA A 138 15.80 54.34 52.85
C ALA A 138 17.13 54.76 53.47
N ARG A 139 17.56 54.12 54.57
CA ARG A 139 18.80 54.50 55.28
C ARG A 139 19.75 53.33 55.50
N SER A 140 19.24 52.10 55.56
CA SER A 140 20.03 50.89 55.86
C SER A 140 19.77 49.75 54.85
N PRO A 141 20.68 48.76 54.72
CA PRO A 141 20.44 47.55 53.95
C PRO A 141 19.44 46.62 54.67
N ASN A 142 18.57 45.94 53.92
CA ASN A 142 17.50 45.04 54.41
C ASN A 142 16.50 45.70 55.37
N GLU A 143 16.12 46.95 55.10
CA GLU A 143 15.21 47.70 55.96
C GLU A 143 13.75 47.36 55.63
N ILE A 144 13.01 46.79 56.60
CA ILE A 144 11.57 46.55 56.48
C ILE A 144 10.81 47.64 57.22
N ILE A 145 9.84 48.23 56.55
CA ILE A 145 9.06 49.37 56.99
C ILE A 145 7.58 48.99 57.03
N PHE A 146 6.92 49.22 58.16
CA PHE A 146 5.51 48.96 58.39
C PHE A 146 4.73 50.27 58.39
N GLY A 147 3.74 50.40 57.51
CA GLY A 147 2.79 51.50 57.58
C GLY A 147 1.58 51.11 58.43
N LEU A 148 1.42 51.82 59.54
CA LEU A 148 0.23 51.77 60.38
C LEU A 148 -0.67 52.96 60.03
N ASN A 149 -1.84 53.06 60.68
CA ASN A 149 -2.81 54.14 60.44
C ASN A 149 -2.25 55.56 60.63
N ASP A 150 -1.23 55.72 61.47
CA ASP A 150 -0.65 57.00 61.89
C ASP A 150 0.74 57.31 61.29
N GLY A 151 1.37 56.36 60.57
CA GLY A 151 2.62 56.62 59.84
C GLY A 151 3.50 55.38 59.65
N TYR A 152 4.78 55.59 59.33
CA TYR A 152 5.71 54.51 59.00
C TYR A 152 6.68 54.20 60.15
N TYR A 153 6.93 52.91 60.36
CA TYR A 153 7.68 52.36 61.48
C TYR A 153 8.73 51.35 61.00
N GLY A 154 9.86 51.24 61.71
CA GLY A 154 10.93 50.28 61.38
C GLY A 154 11.83 49.92 62.56
N ALA A 155 12.92 49.20 62.28
CA ALA A 155 13.88 48.73 63.28
C ALA A 155 14.77 49.86 63.83
N SER A 156 15.25 49.72 65.07
CA SER A 156 16.19 50.68 65.69
C SER A 156 17.62 50.46 65.17
N TYR A 157 18.19 51.43 64.45
CA TYR A 157 19.61 51.42 64.06
C TYR A 157 20.44 52.21 65.09
N GLU A 158 21.50 51.60 65.64
CA GLU A 158 22.43 52.26 66.58
C GLU A 158 23.42 53.15 65.82
N GLN A 159 23.23 54.47 65.93
CA GLN A 159 24.27 55.44 65.62
C GLN A 159 24.79 56.01 66.94
N LYS A 160 26.09 55.81 67.20
CA LYS A 160 26.78 56.40 68.36
C LYS A 160 26.64 57.92 68.32
N GLY A 161 26.07 58.49 69.37
CA GLY A 161 26.17 59.90 69.71
C GLY A 161 24.83 60.61 69.86
N HIS A 162 24.69 61.29 71.00
CA HIS A 162 23.72 62.34 71.35
C HIS A 162 22.48 61.89 72.15
N THR A 163 22.70 61.92 73.46
CA THR A 163 21.93 62.64 74.49
C THR A 163 20.42 62.43 74.58
N GLY A 164 20.01 62.00 75.78
CA GLY A 164 18.63 61.73 76.15
C GLY A 164 17.68 62.89 75.91
N ILE A 165 16.45 62.50 75.57
CA ILE A 165 15.26 63.32 75.77
C ILE A 165 14.24 62.43 76.45
N GLN A 166 14.07 62.63 77.77
CA GLN A 166 12.81 62.35 78.44
C GLN A 166 11.71 63.09 77.66
N LYS A 167 10.80 62.36 77.03
CA LYS A 167 9.54 62.95 76.60
C LYS A 167 8.45 62.51 77.57
N ASN A 168 8.30 63.31 78.62
CA ASN A 168 7.00 63.49 79.25
C ASN A 168 6.07 64.09 78.18
N SER A 169 5.12 63.31 77.67
CA SER A 169 4.04 63.87 76.85
C SER A 169 2.77 63.89 77.70
N LEU A 170 2.51 65.05 78.30
CA LEU A 170 1.18 65.43 78.77
C LEU A 170 0.26 65.46 77.54
N LEU A 171 -0.66 64.50 77.50
CA LEU A 171 -1.71 64.41 76.50
C LEU A 171 -2.72 65.54 76.70
N GLN A 172 -2.73 66.53 75.81
CA GLN A 172 -3.89 67.39 75.61
C GLN A 172 -4.83 66.69 74.60
N VAL A 173 -5.96 66.18 75.09
CA VAL A 173 -7.02 65.61 74.25
C VAL A 173 -8.14 66.63 74.15
N ASP A 174 -8.62 66.89 72.94
CA ASP A 174 -9.80 67.73 72.70
C ASP A 174 -11.04 67.08 73.34
N GLN A 175 -11.72 67.81 74.22
CA GLN A 175 -12.83 67.31 75.04
C GLN A 175 -14.05 66.90 74.20
N ASN A 176 -14.13 67.36 72.96
CA ASN A 176 -15.16 66.99 71.98
C ASN A 176 -15.00 65.56 71.41
N CYS A 177 -13.84 64.92 71.60
CA CYS A 177 -13.59 63.54 71.13
C CYS A 177 -13.98 62.46 72.15
N VAL A 178 -14.49 62.84 73.33
CA VAL A 178 -14.92 61.91 74.38
C VAL A 178 -16.40 61.56 74.19
N ARG A 179 -16.70 60.34 73.74
CA ARG A 179 -18.08 59.83 73.63
C ARG A 179 -18.42 58.93 74.83
N ASN A 180 -19.61 59.08 75.39
CA ASN A 180 -20.17 58.16 76.38
C ASN A 180 -20.33 56.76 75.77
N SER A 181 -20.10 55.72 76.58
CA SER A 181 -20.32 54.32 76.17
C SER A 181 -21.81 54.06 75.87
N TYR A 182 -22.09 52.99 75.14
CA TYR A 182 -23.46 52.66 74.69
C TYR A 182 -24.48 52.60 75.84
N ASP A 183 -25.61 53.29 75.66
CA ASP A 183 -26.76 53.25 76.56
C ASP A 183 -27.55 51.93 76.41
N VAL A 184 -28.27 51.51 77.45
CA VAL A 184 -29.02 50.24 77.55
C VAL A 184 -30.01 50.07 76.39
N PHE A 185 -30.68 51.16 75.97
CA PHE A 185 -31.58 51.14 74.82
C PHE A 185 -30.86 50.87 73.50
N SER A 186 -29.62 51.33 73.35
CA SER A 186 -28.77 51.07 72.18
C SER A 186 -28.31 49.61 72.15
N LEU A 187 -27.98 49.04 73.31
CA LEU A 187 -27.64 47.62 73.46
C LEU A 187 -28.85 46.72 73.14
N LEU A 188 -30.05 47.10 73.56
CA LEU A 188 -31.27 46.35 73.26
C LEU A 188 -31.62 46.37 71.76
N ARG A 189 -31.43 47.51 71.07
CA ARG A 189 -31.58 47.61 69.61
C ARG A 189 -30.56 46.75 68.87
N LEU A 190 -29.29 46.77 69.31
CA LEU A 190 -28.25 45.90 68.76
C LEU A 190 -28.58 44.42 68.94
N HIS A 191 -29.05 44.03 70.14
CA HIS A 191 -29.47 42.66 70.40
C HIS A 191 -30.66 42.23 69.52
N ARG A 192 -31.67 43.10 69.34
CA ARG A 192 -32.80 42.82 68.44
C ARG A 192 -32.36 42.70 66.97
N ALA A 193 -31.47 43.56 66.50
CA ALA A 193 -30.88 43.46 65.16
C ALA A 193 -30.08 42.16 65.01
N GLN A 194 -29.31 41.76 66.03
CA GLN A 194 -28.59 40.49 66.07
C GLN A 194 -29.55 39.29 66.00
N CYS A 195 -30.67 39.32 66.74
CA CYS A 195 -31.70 38.29 66.66
C CYS A 195 -32.33 38.21 65.26
N ALA A 196 -32.65 39.35 64.64
CA ALA A 196 -33.22 39.39 63.29
C ALA A 196 -32.24 38.84 62.24
N ILE A 197 -30.95 39.20 62.34
CA ILE A 197 -29.89 38.66 61.47
C ILE A 197 -29.80 37.14 61.64
N LYS A 198 -29.82 36.64 62.87
CA LYS A 198 -29.74 35.20 63.16
C LYS A 198 -30.94 34.44 62.59
N GLN A 199 -32.14 35.02 62.67
CA GLN A 199 -33.35 34.41 62.10
C GLN A 199 -33.30 34.34 60.58
N THR A 200 -32.88 35.42 59.91
CA THR A 200 -32.66 35.44 58.45
C THR A 200 -31.58 34.45 58.03
N GLN A 201 -30.53 34.28 58.84
CA GLN A 201 -29.48 33.30 58.56
C GLN A 201 -30.01 31.86 58.59
N VAL A 202 -30.91 31.53 59.53
CA VAL A 202 -31.56 30.20 59.61
C VAL A 202 -32.49 29.95 58.42
N THR A 203 -33.26 30.96 57.98
CA THR A 203 -34.14 30.79 56.81
C THR A 203 -33.36 30.62 55.52
N VAL A 204 -32.28 31.38 55.33
CA VAL A 204 -31.35 31.21 54.19
C VAL A 204 -30.73 29.80 54.20
N GLN A 205 -30.33 29.27 55.35
CA GLN A 205 -29.84 27.90 55.46
C GLN A 205 -30.91 26.84 55.14
N LYS A 206 -32.17 27.06 55.51
CA LYS A 206 -33.27 26.15 55.17
C LYS A 206 -33.54 26.13 53.67
N ILE A 207 -33.65 27.31 53.05
CA ILE A 207 -33.83 27.45 51.59
C ILE A 207 -32.62 26.86 50.85
N GLY A 208 -31.40 27.10 51.35
CA GLY A 208 -30.18 26.50 50.78
C GLY A 208 -30.24 24.98 50.75
N ARG A 209 -30.69 24.33 51.83
CA ARG A 209 -30.88 22.87 51.88
C ARG A 209 -31.95 22.38 50.93
N GLU A 210 -33.10 23.07 50.82
CA GLU A 210 -34.17 22.70 49.89
C GLU A 210 -33.72 22.82 48.42
N ILE A 211 -32.95 23.86 48.09
CA ILE A 211 -32.35 24.03 46.76
C ILE A 211 -31.36 22.90 46.47
N GLU A 212 -30.47 22.59 47.42
CA GLU A 212 -29.48 21.53 47.27
C GLU A 212 -30.13 20.16 47.07
N GLU A 213 -31.21 19.86 47.78
CA GLU A 213 -31.96 18.62 47.62
C GLU A 213 -32.66 18.52 46.26
N LYS A 214 -33.28 19.62 45.78
CA LYS A 214 -33.87 19.67 44.43
C LYS A 214 -32.81 19.53 43.33
N LEU A 215 -31.65 20.16 43.50
CA LEU A 215 -30.52 20.01 42.57
C LEU A 215 -30.03 18.56 42.54
N ARG A 216 -29.92 17.91 43.70
CA ARG A 216 -29.54 16.50 43.81
C ARG A 216 -30.52 15.59 43.05
N LEU A 217 -31.83 15.75 43.29
CA LEU A 217 -32.86 14.96 42.60
C LEU A 217 -32.84 15.21 41.07
N THR A 218 -32.67 16.47 40.66
CA THR A 218 -32.56 16.82 39.24
C THR A 218 -31.32 16.21 38.60
N SER A 219 -30.18 16.16 39.31
CA SER A 219 -28.96 15.47 38.86
C SER A 219 -29.23 13.99 38.61
N THR A 220 -29.83 13.28 39.59
CA THR A 220 -30.15 11.85 39.44
C THR A 220 -31.14 11.58 38.31
N SER A 221 -32.12 12.46 38.10
CA SER A 221 -33.08 12.36 36.98
C SER A 221 -32.38 12.56 35.63
N ASN A 222 -31.46 13.52 35.54
CA ASN A 222 -30.68 13.79 34.33
C ASN A 222 -29.70 12.65 34.01
N GLU A 223 -29.10 12.02 35.02
CA GLU A 223 -28.25 10.84 34.85
C GLU A 223 -29.04 9.66 34.26
N LEU A 224 -30.22 9.35 34.81
CA LEU A 224 -31.08 8.29 34.28
C LEU A 224 -31.58 8.59 32.84
N LYS A 225 -31.89 9.86 32.53
CA LYS A 225 -32.24 10.26 31.16
C LYS A 225 -31.08 10.07 30.20
N LYS A 226 -29.87 10.47 30.60
CA LYS A 226 -28.65 10.26 29.82
C LYS A 226 -28.39 8.77 29.56
N GLU A 227 -28.58 7.91 30.58
CA GLU A 227 -28.45 6.46 30.41
C GLU A 227 -29.51 5.90 29.45
N SER A 228 -30.76 6.33 29.59
CA SER A 228 -31.85 5.95 28.68
C SER A 228 -31.56 6.34 27.24
N GLU A 229 -31.12 7.57 26.99
CA GLU A 229 -30.73 8.05 25.65
C GLU A 229 -29.54 7.26 25.10
N CYS A 230 -28.53 6.98 25.93
CA CYS A 230 -27.38 6.16 25.54
C CYS A 230 -27.80 4.75 25.14
N LEU A 231 -28.69 4.11 25.89
CA LEU A 231 -29.24 2.79 25.58
C LEU A 231 -30.07 2.82 24.29
N GLN A 232 -30.89 3.86 24.08
CA GLN A 232 -31.67 4.02 22.85
C GLN A 232 -30.76 4.14 21.61
N LEU A 233 -29.69 4.93 21.71
CA LEU A 233 -28.68 5.04 20.64
C LEU A 233 -27.99 3.69 20.40
N LYS A 234 -27.65 2.95 21.46
CA LYS A 234 -27.04 1.62 21.34
C LYS A 234 -27.97 0.64 20.64
N ILE A 235 -29.27 0.62 20.98
CA ILE A 235 -30.27 -0.22 20.31
C ILE A 235 -30.39 0.15 18.83
N LEU A 236 -30.38 1.45 18.49
CA LEU A 236 -30.44 1.92 17.11
C LEU A 236 -29.23 1.43 16.31
N VAL A 237 -28.01 1.56 16.85
CA VAL A 237 -26.78 1.07 16.21
C VAL A 237 -26.84 -0.44 16.01
N LEU A 238 -27.27 -1.20 17.01
CA LEU A 238 -27.38 -2.66 16.90
C LEU A 238 -28.42 -3.08 15.86
N ARG A 239 -29.56 -2.39 15.76
CA ARG A 239 -30.57 -2.66 14.72
C ARG A 239 -30.03 -2.38 13.32
N ASN A 240 -29.31 -1.27 13.14
CA ASN A 240 -28.66 -0.94 11.88
C ASN A 240 -27.59 -1.98 11.50
N GLU A 241 -26.81 -2.44 12.47
CA GLU A 241 -25.80 -3.47 12.23
C GLU A 241 -26.43 -4.83 11.89
N LEU A 242 -27.51 -5.22 12.57
CA LEU A 242 -28.26 -6.43 12.24
C LEU A 242 -28.79 -6.39 10.80
N GLU A 243 -29.35 -5.25 10.37
CA GLU A 243 -29.86 -5.07 9.01
C GLU A 243 -28.73 -5.13 7.98
N ARG A 244 -27.56 -4.54 8.29
CA ARG A 244 -26.36 -4.63 7.46
C ARG A 244 -25.91 -6.08 7.29
N GLN A 245 -25.85 -6.84 8.38
CA GLN A 245 -25.45 -8.25 8.36
C GLN A 245 -26.45 -9.13 7.61
N LYS A 246 -27.77 -8.93 7.79
CA LYS A 246 -28.79 -9.64 7.01
C LYS A 246 -28.64 -9.41 5.51
N LYS A 247 -28.38 -8.16 5.09
CA LYS A 247 -28.13 -7.83 3.69
C LYS A 247 -26.84 -8.48 3.17
N ALA A 248 -25.77 -8.48 3.96
CA ALA A 248 -24.52 -9.14 3.59
C ALA A 248 -24.72 -10.66 3.42
N LEU A 249 -25.39 -11.31 4.37
CA LEU A 249 -25.72 -12.73 4.31
C LEU A 249 -26.58 -13.07 3.09
N GLY A 250 -27.61 -12.26 2.80
CA GLY A 250 -28.43 -12.45 1.61
C GLY A 250 -27.63 -12.40 0.30
N ARG A 251 -26.63 -11.52 0.22
CA ARG A 251 -25.72 -11.46 -0.95
C ARG A 251 -24.83 -12.69 -1.04
N GLU A 252 -24.29 -13.17 0.07
CA GLU A 252 -23.46 -14.38 0.09
C GLU A 252 -24.26 -15.63 -0.29
N VAL A 253 -25.48 -15.78 0.22
CA VAL A 253 -26.38 -16.89 -0.15
C VAL A 253 -26.72 -16.86 -1.63
N ALA A 254 -27.05 -15.69 -2.19
CA ALA A 254 -27.30 -15.55 -3.63
C ALA A 254 -26.07 -15.89 -4.47
N LEU A 255 -24.87 -15.48 -4.02
CA LEU A 255 -23.61 -15.82 -4.68
C LEU A 255 -23.34 -17.33 -4.65
N LEU A 256 -23.56 -17.98 -3.49
CA LEU A 256 -23.40 -19.42 -3.34
C LEU A 256 -24.37 -20.19 -4.23
N HIS A 257 -25.64 -19.79 -4.24
CA HIS A 257 -26.65 -20.40 -5.12
C HIS A 257 -26.25 -20.27 -6.59
N LYS A 258 -25.80 -19.07 -7.02
CA LYS A 258 -25.31 -18.86 -8.40
C LYS A 258 -24.12 -19.77 -8.72
N LYS A 259 -23.13 -19.87 -7.82
CA LYS A 259 -21.98 -20.77 -8.00
C LYS A 259 -22.43 -22.23 -8.10
N GLN A 260 -23.35 -22.66 -7.25
CA GLN A 260 -23.86 -24.03 -7.26
C GLN A 260 -24.58 -24.36 -8.58
N SER A 261 -25.43 -23.46 -9.10
CA SER A 261 -26.06 -23.64 -10.41
C SER A 261 -25.02 -23.73 -11.53
N THR A 262 -24.01 -22.86 -11.54
CA THR A 262 -22.96 -22.91 -12.58
C THR A 262 -22.13 -24.20 -12.52
N LEU A 263 -21.86 -24.71 -11.32
CA LEU A 263 -21.14 -25.98 -11.15
C LEU A 263 -21.99 -27.16 -11.59
N TYR A 264 -23.29 -27.14 -11.31
CA TYR A 264 -24.23 -28.17 -11.75
C TYR A 264 -24.34 -28.22 -13.28
N GLU A 265 -24.52 -27.07 -13.93
CA GLU A 265 -24.55 -26.98 -15.40
C GLU A 265 -23.24 -27.46 -16.02
N ARG A 266 -22.10 -27.05 -15.45
CA ARG A 266 -20.78 -27.48 -15.90
C ARG A 266 -20.57 -28.98 -15.70
N GLY A 267 -21.04 -29.55 -14.59
CA GLY A 267 -21.00 -30.99 -14.32
C GLY A 267 -21.80 -31.77 -15.36
N ASN A 268 -23.00 -31.32 -15.69
CA ASN A 268 -23.84 -31.94 -16.73
C ASN A 268 -23.20 -31.84 -18.11
N ALA A 269 -22.61 -30.70 -18.46
CA ALA A 269 -21.90 -30.54 -19.73
C ALA A 269 -20.70 -31.49 -19.84
N PHE A 270 -19.89 -31.61 -18.78
CA PHE A 270 -18.77 -32.55 -18.73
C PHE A 270 -19.22 -34.01 -18.87
N GLU A 271 -20.31 -34.40 -18.20
CA GLU A 271 -20.83 -35.76 -18.32
C GLU A 271 -21.28 -36.05 -19.76
N GLN A 272 -21.96 -35.10 -20.41
CA GLN A 272 -22.36 -35.25 -21.81
C GLN A 272 -21.16 -35.39 -22.76
N GLU A 273 -20.12 -34.57 -22.58
CA GLU A 273 -18.88 -34.67 -23.37
C GLU A 273 -18.15 -35.99 -23.11
N TYR A 274 -18.11 -36.43 -21.85
CA TYR A 274 -17.48 -37.70 -21.48
C TYR A 274 -18.18 -38.89 -22.14
N GLN A 275 -19.51 -38.91 -22.14
CA GLN A 275 -20.28 -39.96 -22.82
C GLN A 275 -20.05 -39.96 -24.32
N LYS A 276 -20.03 -38.77 -24.97
CA LYS A 276 -19.70 -38.66 -26.41
C LYS A 276 -18.30 -39.19 -26.71
N LEU A 277 -17.31 -38.82 -25.91
CA LEU A 277 -15.94 -39.31 -26.11
C LEU A 277 -15.85 -40.82 -25.93
N ARG A 278 -16.62 -41.38 -24.98
CA ARG A 278 -16.69 -42.82 -24.75
C ARG A 278 -17.31 -43.55 -25.93
N THR A 279 -18.39 -43.02 -26.53
CA THR A 279 -19.02 -43.61 -27.72
C THR A 279 -18.12 -43.52 -28.95
N ASP A 280 -17.36 -42.44 -29.11
CA ASP A 280 -16.49 -42.23 -30.28
C ASP A 280 -15.22 -43.10 -30.26
N LYS A 281 -14.82 -43.58 -29.08
CA LYS A 281 -13.62 -44.39 -28.89
C LYS A 281 -13.69 -45.73 -29.64
N GLU A 282 -14.84 -46.39 -29.63
CA GLU A 282 -15.02 -47.72 -30.25
C GLU A 282 -14.89 -47.64 -31.79
N PRO A 283 -15.62 -46.76 -32.51
CA PRO A 283 -15.46 -46.58 -33.96
C PRO A 283 -14.02 -46.22 -34.37
N LEU A 284 -13.33 -45.38 -33.61
CA LEU A 284 -11.94 -45.00 -33.90
C LEU A 284 -10.99 -46.20 -33.79
N GLN A 285 -11.21 -47.09 -32.82
CA GLN A 285 -10.43 -48.30 -32.68
C GLN A 285 -10.70 -49.29 -33.83
N GLU A 286 -11.95 -49.41 -34.26
CA GLU A 286 -12.32 -50.24 -35.42
C GLU A 286 -11.70 -49.70 -36.71
N LEU A 287 -11.81 -48.40 -36.96
CA LEU A 287 -11.21 -47.76 -38.13
C LEU A 287 -9.68 -47.96 -38.15
N ARG A 288 -9.02 -47.85 -37.00
CA ARG A 288 -7.58 -48.13 -36.89
C ARG A 288 -7.24 -49.57 -37.28
N LYS A 289 -8.03 -50.55 -36.81
CA LYS A 289 -7.84 -51.97 -37.17
C LYS A 289 -8.05 -52.20 -38.66
N GLU A 290 -9.06 -51.56 -39.24
CA GLU A 290 -9.34 -51.65 -40.67
C GLU A 290 -8.20 -51.03 -41.51
N CYS A 291 -7.68 -49.87 -41.11
CA CYS A 291 -6.53 -49.24 -41.75
C CYS A 291 -5.29 -50.15 -41.71
N THR A 292 -5.01 -50.79 -40.56
CA THR A 292 -3.89 -51.72 -40.45
C THR A 292 -4.08 -52.94 -41.36
N ALA A 293 -5.29 -53.52 -41.40
CA ALA A 293 -5.58 -54.67 -42.25
C ALA A 293 -5.44 -54.33 -43.74
N LYS A 294 -5.97 -53.18 -44.19
CA LYS A 294 -5.83 -52.71 -45.58
C LYS A 294 -4.36 -52.47 -45.95
N ARG A 295 -3.56 -51.92 -45.04
CA ARG A 295 -2.12 -51.72 -45.25
C ARG A 295 -1.39 -53.06 -45.42
N GLU A 296 -1.67 -54.03 -44.56
CA GLU A 296 -1.07 -55.37 -44.64
C GLU A 296 -1.47 -56.07 -45.94
N GLN A 297 -2.74 -56.01 -46.32
CA GLN A 297 -3.22 -56.55 -47.58
C GLN A 297 -2.54 -55.89 -48.78
N PHE A 298 -2.41 -54.56 -48.78
CA PHE A 298 -1.71 -53.83 -49.83
C PHE A 298 -0.24 -54.29 -49.96
N LEU A 299 0.49 -54.37 -48.85
CA LEU A 299 1.88 -54.83 -48.86
C LEU A 299 2.01 -56.26 -49.39
N LYS A 300 1.11 -57.15 -48.98
CA LYS A 300 1.07 -58.54 -49.45
C LYS A 300 0.81 -58.62 -50.96
N THR A 301 -0.22 -57.94 -51.45
CA THR A 301 -0.56 -57.92 -52.88
C THR A 301 0.56 -57.28 -53.71
N ASN A 302 1.17 -56.20 -53.21
CA ASN A 302 2.28 -55.55 -53.90
C ASN A 302 3.51 -56.47 -53.99
N ALA A 303 3.85 -57.17 -52.90
CA ALA A 303 4.94 -58.16 -52.92
C ALA A 303 4.66 -59.30 -53.91
N GLN A 304 3.41 -59.81 -53.95
CA GLN A 304 2.99 -60.82 -54.93
C GLN A 304 3.10 -60.32 -56.37
N LEU A 305 2.71 -59.06 -56.61
CA LEU A 305 2.85 -58.42 -57.93
C LEU A 305 4.32 -58.30 -58.33
N THR A 306 5.20 -57.84 -57.43
CA THR A 306 6.65 -57.78 -57.69
C THR A 306 7.24 -59.15 -58.03
N ILE A 307 6.85 -60.19 -57.29
CA ILE A 307 7.28 -61.58 -57.56
C ILE A 307 6.80 -62.03 -58.94
N ARG A 308 5.52 -61.77 -59.30
CA ARG A 308 4.98 -62.17 -60.61
C ARG A 308 5.64 -61.41 -61.76
N CYS A 309 5.85 -60.11 -61.63
CA CYS A 309 6.59 -59.32 -62.62
C CYS A 309 8.01 -59.89 -62.82
N ARG A 310 8.69 -60.30 -61.74
CA ARG A 310 10.01 -60.94 -61.84
C ARG A 310 9.98 -62.27 -62.58
N GLN A 311 8.97 -63.10 -62.31
CA GLN A 311 8.78 -64.35 -63.06
C GLN A 311 8.57 -64.08 -64.55
N LEU A 312 7.71 -63.13 -64.89
CA LEU A 312 7.46 -62.72 -66.28
C LEU A 312 8.73 -62.20 -66.98
N LEU A 313 9.54 -61.38 -66.30
CA LEU A 313 10.82 -60.93 -66.85
C LEU A 313 11.81 -62.08 -67.03
N SER A 314 11.81 -63.06 -66.13
CA SER A 314 12.63 -64.28 -66.27
C SER A 314 12.18 -65.13 -67.46
N GLU A 315 10.87 -65.29 -67.66
CA GLU A 315 10.29 -65.97 -68.83
C GLU A 315 10.65 -65.21 -70.13
N LEU A 316 10.61 -63.87 -70.13
CA LEU A 316 11.05 -63.06 -71.26
C LEU A 316 12.54 -63.22 -71.57
N SER A 317 13.39 -63.31 -70.56
CA SER A 317 14.83 -63.55 -70.72
C SER A 317 15.09 -64.90 -71.43
N TYR A 318 14.22 -65.89 -71.22
CA TYR A 318 14.28 -67.18 -71.94
C TYR A 318 13.83 -67.06 -73.40
N ILE A 319 12.80 -66.24 -73.69
CA ILE A 319 12.30 -66.02 -75.06
C ILE A 319 13.28 -65.15 -75.87
N TYR A 320 13.90 -64.16 -75.23
CA TYR A 320 14.84 -63.21 -75.83
C TYR A 320 16.21 -63.29 -75.14
N PRO A 321 16.97 -64.39 -75.31
CA PRO A 321 18.26 -64.55 -74.66
C PRO A 321 19.24 -63.47 -75.12
N ILE A 322 19.94 -62.85 -74.16
CA ILE A 322 21.00 -61.87 -74.39
C ILE A 322 22.35 -62.46 -74.00
N ASP A 323 23.07 -62.95 -74.99
CA ASP A 323 24.35 -63.65 -74.81
C ASP A 323 25.54 -62.71 -75.03
N LEU A 324 26.64 -63.02 -74.33
CA LEU A 324 27.92 -62.34 -74.47
C LEU A 324 28.95 -63.35 -74.96
N ASN A 325 29.61 -63.06 -76.07
CA ASN A 325 30.72 -63.89 -76.58
C ASN A 325 32.07 -63.46 -75.96
N ASP A 326 33.09 -64.32 -76.06
CA ASP A 326 34.46 -64.08 -75.53
C ASP A 326 35.11 -62.78 -76.05
N GLN A 327 34.66 -62.30 -77.21
CA GLN A 327 35.10 -61.04 -77.84
C GLN A 327 34.32 -59.80 -77.33
N LYS A 328 33.54 -59.91 -76.25
CA LYS A 328 32.65 -58.86 -75.68
C LYS A 328 31.54 -58.38 -76.62
N ASP A 329 31.20 -59.19 -77.61
CA ASP A 329 30.08 -58.94 -78.50
C ASP A 329 28.76 -59.44 -77.91
N TYR A 330 27.72 -58.61 -77.97
CA TYR A 330 26.39 -58.95 -77.47
C TYR A 330 25.48 -59.45 -78.60
N PHE A 331 24.73 -60.50 -78.30
CA PHE A 331 23.78 -61.14 -79.20
C PHE A 331 22.39 -61.16 -78.56
N ILE A 332 21.34 -61.02 -79.37
CA ILE A 332 19.95 -61.23 -78.96
C ILE A 332 19.32 -62.27 -79.88
N CYS A 333 18.79 -63.35 -79.31
CA CYS A 333 18.27 -64.51 -80.06
C CYS A 333 19.26 -65.04 -81.12
N GLY A 334 20.56 -65.06 -80.80
CA GLY A 334 21.63 -65.50 -81.72
C GLY A 334 22.04 -64.48 -82.79
N VAL A 335 21.45 -63.27 -82.81
CA VAL A 335 21.78 -62.21 -83.78
C VAL A 335 22.62 -61.12 -83.10
N LYS A 336 23.76 -60.77 -83.71
CA LYS A 336 24.72 -59.81 -83.17
C LYS A 336 24.17 -58.38 -83.21
N LEU A 337 24.16 -57.67 -82.08
CA LEU A 337 23.87 -56.22 -82.06
C LEU A 337 25.11 -55.46 -81.56
N PRO A 338 25.83 -54.72 -82.44
CA PRO A 338 26.89 -53.83 -81.99
C PRO A 338 26.32 -52.65 -81.17
N ASN A 339 27.18 -52.02 -80.36
CA ASN A 339 26.86 -50.76 -79.69
C ASN A 339 26.65 -49.64 -80.73
N SER A 340 25.97 -48.57 -80.33
CA SER A 340 25.42 -47.57 -81.26
C SER A 340 26.42 -46.83 -82.15
N GLU A 341 27.73 -46.99 -81.97
CA GLU A 341 28.80 -46.33 -82.76
C GLU A 341 29.40 -47.23 -83.86
N ASP A 342 29.18 -48.56 -83.79
CA ASP A 342 29.87 -49.57 -84.63
C ASP A 342 28.95 -50.27 -85.65
N PHE A 343 27.89 -49.60 -86.11
CA PHE A 343 26.97 -50.17 -87.11
C PHE A 343 27.57 -50.28 -88.52
N GLN A 344 28.74 -49.69 -88.80
CA GLN A 344 29.30 -49.58 -90.16
C GLN A 344 29.91 -50.86 -90.74
N ALA A 345 30.17 -51.88 -89.91
CA ALA A 345 30.97 -53.04 -90.32
C ALA A 345 30.15 -54.34 -90.52
N LYS A 346 28.80 -54.29 -90.55
CA LYS A 346 27.95 -55.49 -90.51
C LYS A 346 26.71 -55.41 -91.40
N ASP A 347 26.10 -56.57 -91.63
CA ASP A 347 24.89 -56.75 -92.42
C ASP A 347 23.69 -55.98 -91.85
N ASP A 348 23.17 -55.03 -92.65
CA ASP A 348 22.01 -54.19 -92.36
C ASP A 348 20.76 -55.00 -91.97
N GLY A 349 20.61 -56.20 -92.56
CA GLY A 349 19.52 -57.12 -92.23
C GLY A 349 19.61 -57.66 -90.81
N SER A 350 20.80 -58.11 -90.39
CA SER A 350 21.05 -58.62 -89.03
C SER A 350 20.79 -57.55 -87.94
N ILE A 351 21.20 -56.31 -88.17
CA ILE A 351 20.99 -55.19 -87.24
C ILE A 351 19.49 -54.88 -87.09
N ALA A 352 18.75 -54.84 -88.20
CA ALA A 352 17.31 -54.61 -88.22
C ALA A 352 16.55 -55.69 -87.42
N VAL A 353 16.93 -56.95 -87.56
CA VAL A 353 16.32 -58.08 -86.82
C VAL A 353 16.62 -57.97 -85.33
N ALA A 354 17.89 -57.71 -84.96
CA ALA A 354 18.29 -57.60 -83.56
C ALA A 354 17.63 -56.41 -82.84
N LEU A 355 17.51 -55.26 -83.50
CA LEU A 355 16.76 -54.10 -82.98
C LEU A 355 15.25 -54.37 -82.92
N GLY A 356 14.71 -55.15 -83.86
CA GLY A 356 13.32 -55.62 -83.82
C GLY A 356 13.02 -56.45 -82.57
N TYR A 357 13.88 -57.44 -82.26
CA TYR A 357 13.77 -58.23 -81.04
C TYR A 357 13.92 -57.37 -79.78
N THR A 358 14.88 -56.45 -79.77
CA THR A 358 15.11 -55.52 -78.65
C THR A 358 13.90 -54.62 -78.42
N ALA A 359 13.32 -54.06 -79.49
CA ALA A 359 12.14 -53.21 -79.43
C ALA A 359 10.93 -53.97 -78.87
N HIS A 360 10.71 -55.21 -79.32
CA HIS A 360 9.64 -56.04 -78.78
C HIS A 360 9.83 -56.38 -77.31
N LEU A 361 11.05 -56.77 -76.93
CA LEU A 361 11.40 -57.07 -75.54
C LEU A 361 11.13 -55.87 -74.63
N VAL A 362 11.56 -54.65 -75.02
CA VAL A 362 11.31 -53.41 -74.27
C VAL A 362 9.79 -53.10 -74.17
N SER A 363 9.02 -53.32 -75.24
CA SER A 363 7.56 -53.19 -75.20
C SER A 363 6.89 -54.16 -74.23
N MET A 364 7.31 -55.43 -74.22
CA MET A 364 6.76 -56.45 -73.31
C MET A 364 7.13 -56.16 -71.85
N ILE A 365 8.36 -55.72 -71.59
CA ILE A 365 8.80 -55.29 -70.27
C ILE A 365 7.94 -54.13 -69.77
N SER A 366 7.75 -53.09 -70.60
CA SER A 366 6.90 -51.95 -70.28
C SER A 366 5.46 -52.38 -69.93
N PHE A 367 4.90 -53.31 -70.71
CA PHE A 367 3.56 -53.84 -70.47
C PHE A 367 3.45 -54.62 -69.16
N PHE A 368 4.39 -55.50 -68.85
CA PHE A 368 4.37 -56.28 -67.61
C PHE A 368 4.65 -55.46 -66.36
N LEU A 369 5.42 -54.39 -66.48
CA LEU A 369 5.72 -53.46 -65.38
C LEU A 369 4.69 -52.33 -65.28
N GLN A 370 3.74 -52.26 -66.21
CA GLN A 370 2.74 -51.17 -66.31
C GLN A 370 3.40 -49.79 -66.33
N VAL A 371 4.53 -49.70 -67.03
CA VAL A 371 5.29 -48.46 -67.24
C VAL A 371 4.94 -47.89 -68.61
N PRO A 372 4.35 -46.69 -68.71
CA PRO A 372 4.19 -46.03 -70.00
C PRO A 372 5.55 -45.56 -70.54
N LEU A 373 5.92 -46.03 -71.74
CA LEU A 373 7.14 -45.57 -72.42
C LEU A 373 6.97 -44.13 -72.93
N ARG A 374 8.00 -43.30 -72.73
CA ARG A 374 8.04 -41.92 -73.25
C ARG A 374 8.03 -41.87 -74.78
N TYR A 375 8.69 -42.84 -75.41
CA TYR A 375 8.77 -42.97 -76.86
C TYR A 375 8.05 -44.25 -77.29
N PRO A 376 6.80 -44.19 -77.76
CA PRO A 376 6.05 -45.40 -78.12
C PRO A 376 6.74 -46.22 -79.21
N ILE A 377 6.81 -47.54 -79.02
CA ILE A 377 7.42 -48.47 -79.96
C ILE A 377 6.33 -49.06 -80.86
N ILE A 378 6.51 -48.97 -82.17
CA ILE A 378 5.69 -49.65 -83.18
C ILE A 378 6.43 -50.91 -83.61
N HIS A 379 6.13 -52.03 -82.96
CA HIS A 379 6.75 -53.30 -83.28
C HIS A 379 6.23 -53.87 -84.61
N LYS A 380 7.14 -54.08 -85.57
CA LYS A 380 6.89 -54.69 -86.89
C LYS A 380 8.06 -55.62 -87.27
N GLY A 381 8.57 -56.40 -86.31
CA GLY A 381 9.74 -57.27 -86.50
C GLY A 381 10.98 -56.48 -86.94
N SER A 382 11.64 -56.89 -88.02
CA SER A 382 12.81 -56.20 -88.59
C SER A 382 12.50 -54.81 -89.16
N ARG A 383 11.23 -54.41 -89.26
CA ARG A 383 10.80 -53.08 -89.72
C ARG A 383 10.19 -52.23 -88.60
N SER A 384 10.56 -52.51 -87.35
CA SER A 384 10.06 -51.77 -86.19
C SER A 384 10.46 -50.30 -86.25
N ALA A 385 9.64 -49.44 -85.64
CA ALA A 385 9.86 -48.00 -85.59
C ALA A 385 9.54 -47.47 -84.18
N ILE A 386 10.01 -46.26 -83.87
CA ILE A 386 9.79 -45.59 -82.58
C ILE A 386 9.29 -44.17 -82.82
N LYS A 387 8.39 -43.70 -81.94
CA LYS A 387 7.75 -42.39 -82.06
C LYS A 387 8.34 -41.36 -81.10
N ASP A 388 8.65 -40.17 -81.62
CA ASP A 388 8.94 -38.98 -80.81
C ASP A 388 7.74 -38.03 -80.76
N ASN A 389 6.96 -38.15 -79.69
CA ASN A 389 5.85 -37.25 -79.40
C ASN A 389 6.27 -36.05 -78.51
N ILE A 390 7.54 -35.98 -78.09
CA ILE A 390 8.05 -35.00 -77.13
C ILE A 390 8.72 -33.83 -77.85
N ASN A 391 9.36 -34.08 -78.99
CA ASN A 391 9.99 -33.02 -79.77
C ASN A 391 8.95 -32.22 -80.58
N ASP A 392 8.79 -30.95 -80.22
CA ASP A 392 7.83 -30.03 -80.85
C ASP A 392 8.24 -29.56 -82.25
N LYS A 393 9.50 -29.79 -82.65
CA LYS A 393 10.03 -29.35 -83.96
C LYS A 393 9.67 -30.29 -85.12
N LEU A 394 9.08 -31.45 -84.82
CA LEU A 394 8.74 -32.49 -85.81
C LEU A 394 7.27 -32.39 -86.26
N THR A 395 7.02 -32.50 -87.56
CA THR A 395 5.65 -32.65 -88.08
C THR A 395 5.12 -34.07 -87.84
N GLU A 396 3.80 -34.30 -87.84
CA GLU A 396 3.21 -35.63 -87.54
C GLU A 396 3.77 -36.78 -88.38
N LYS A 397 4.17 -36.51 -89.64
CA LYS A 397 4.74 -37.51 -90.55
C LYS A 397 6.22 -37.82 -90.27
N GLU A 398 6.92 -36.94 -89.55
CA GLU A 398 8.35 -37.04 -89.23
C GLU A 398 8.60 -37.56 -87.81
N ARG A 399 7.53 -37.90 -87.07
CA ARG A 399 7.64 -38.41 -85.69
C ARG A 399 7.99 -39.90 -85.61
N GLU A 400 7.92 -40.64 -86.72
CA GLU A 400 8.24 -42.07 -86.78
C GLU A 400 9.68 -42.29 -87.27
N PHE A 401 10.53 -42.82 -86.40
CA PHE A 401 11.92 -43.12 -86.70
C PHE A 401 12.13 -44.62 -86.88
N PRO A 402 12.70 -45.09 -88.00
CA PRO A 402 12.91 -46.52 -88.24
C PRO A 402 14.03 -47.06 -87.32
N LEU A 403 13.80 -48.24 -86.73
CA LEU A 403 14.81 -49.00 -85.98
C LEU A 403 15.55 -50.01 -86.88
N TYR A 404 15.64 -49.69 -88.17
CA TYR A 404 16.35 -50.46 -89.16
C TYR A 404 17.04 -49.51 -90.13
N PRO A 405 18.22 -49.88 -90.66
CA PRO A 405 18.94 -49.04 -91.61
C PRO A 405 18.13 -48.91 -92.92
N LYS A 406 17.36 -47.82 -93.04
CA LYS A 406 16.66 -47.41 -94.26
C LYS A 406 16.69 -45.90 -94.37
N GLY A 407 17.23 -45.39 -95.48
CA GLY A 407 17.29 -43.95 -95.76
C GLY A 407 18.45 -43.26 -95.04
N GLU A 408 18.20 -42.09 -94.46
CA GLU A 408 19.23 -41.26 -93.82
C GLU A 408 19.74 -41.88 -92.51
N LYS A 409 21.07 -42.04 -92.41
CA LYS A 409 21.75 -42.63 -91.24
C LYS A 409 21.38 -41.95 -89.91
N LEU A 410 21.23 -40.62 -89.92
CA LEU A 410 20.88 -39.82 -88.75
C LEU A 410 19.51 -40.18 -88.18
N GLN A 411 18.52 -40.52 -89.02
CA GLN A 411 17.18 -40.89 -88.57
C GLN A 411 17.19 -42.25 -87.87
N PHE A 412 17.99 -43.19 -88.39
CA PHE A 412 18.21 -44.50 -87.79
C PHE A 412 18.96 -44.39 -86.44
N GLU A 413 20.08 -43.67 -86.40
CA GLU A 413 20.85 -43.45 -85.16
C GLU A 413 20.01 -42.74 -84.09
N TYR A 414 19.17 -41.78 -84.49
CA TYR A 414 18.23 -41.13 -83.60
C TYR A 414 17.15 -42.09 -83.07
N GLY A 415 16.58 -42.95 -83.92
CA GLY A 415 15.64 -43.98 -83.50
C GLY A 415 16.23 -44.92 -82.44
N VAL A 416 17.47 -45.40 -82.64
CA VAL A 416 18.18 -46.25 -81.65
C VAL A 416 18.43 -45.47 -80.36
N TYR A 417 18.78 -44.19 -80.45
CA TYR A 417 18.93 -43.33 -79.27
C TYR A 417 17.64 -43.20 -78.45
N LEU A 418 16.48 -43.03 -79.11
CA LEU A 418 15.17 -42.99 -78.45
C LEU A 418 14.84 -44.34 -77.76
N LEU A 419 15.18 -45.46 -78.39
CA LEU A 419 15.03 -46.78 -77.78
C LEU A 419 15.89 -46.91 -76.52
N ASN A 420 17.13 -46.42 -76.55
CA ASN A 420 18.02 -46.42 -75.40
C ASN A 420 17.54 -45.48 -74.28
N LYS A 421 16.85 -44.38 -74.62
CA LYS A 421 16.16 -43.54 -73.63
C LYS A 421 15.00 -44.26 -72.95
N ASN A 422 14.23 -45.09 -73.66
CA ASN A 422 13.21 -45.93 -73.04
C ASN A 422 13.83 -46.98 -72.10
N ILE A 423 14.94 -47.61 -72.50
CA ILE A 423 15.66 -48.56 -71.62
C ILE A 423 16.16 -47.84 -70.36
N ALA A 424 16.73 -46.64 -70.51
CA ALA A 424 17.15 -45.83 -69.36
C ALA A 424 15.98 -45.41 -68.47
N GLN A 425 14.81 -45.12 -69.05
CA GLN A 425 13.59 -44.83 -68.29
C GLN A 425 13.18 -46.03 -67.42
N LEU A 426 13.11 -47.23 -68.01
CA LEU A 426 12.77 -48.46 -67.29
C LEU A 426 13.75 -48.72 -66.15
N ARG A 427 15.05 -48.58 -66.41
CA ARG A 427 16.10 -48.67 -65.38
C ARG A 427 15.91 -47.67 -64.26
N TYR A 428 15.66 -46.40 -64.59
CA TYR A 428 15.50 -45.34 -63.60
C TYR A 428 14.30 -45.57 -62.68
N GLN A 429 13.14 -45.95 -63.23
CA GLN A 429 11.94 -46.23 -62.43
C GLN A 429 12.11 -47.41 -61.46
N HIS A 430 13.06 -48.28 -61.77
CA HIS A 430 13.43 -49.44 -60.95
C HIS A 430 14.75 -49.24 -60.17
N GLY A 431 15.20 -47.99 -60.01
CA GLY A 431 16.32 -47.63 -59.13
C GLY A 431 17.72 -47.93 -59.69
N LEU A 432 17.84 -48.25 -60.98
CA LEU A 432 19.11 -48.43 -61.68
C LEU A 432 19.52 -47.14 -62.41
N VAL A 433 20.76 -46.69 -62.18
CA VAL A 433 21.35 -45.56 -62.93
C VAL A 433 21.89 -46.06 -64.27
N THR A 434 21.72 -45.27 -65.32
CA THR A 434 22.26 -45.56 -66.67
C THR A 434 23.36 -44.55 -66.99
N PRO A 435 24.65 -44.88 -66.77
CA PRO A 435 25.77 -43.94 -66.95
C PRO A 435 26.07 -43.65 -68.42
N ASP A 436 25.88 -44.64 -69.30
CA ASP A 436 26.03 -44.49 -70.75
C ASP A 436 24.79 -45.03 -71.46
N LEU A 437 24.28 -44.26 -72.42
CA LEU A 437 23.11 -44.58 -73.23
C LEU A 437 23.47 -45.33 -74.51
N ARG A 438 24.75 -45.38 -74.91
CA ARG A 438 25.19 -46.06 -76.15
C ARG A 438 25.06 -47.59 -76.10
N PRO A 439 25.29 -48.28 -74.98
CA PRO A 439 25.23 -49.74 -74.93
C PRO A 439 23.78 -50.23 -74.81
N THR A 440 23.14 -50.60 -75.92
CA THR A 440 21.73 -51.05 -75.94
C THR A 440 21.50 -52.36 -75.18
N LEU A 441 22.08 -53.48 -75.64
CA LEU A 441 21.92 -54.80 -75.01
C LEU A 441 22.55 -54.90 -73.62
N PRO A 442 23.72 -54.33 -73.32
CA PRO A 442 24.29 -54.39 -71.97
C PRO A 442 23.39 -53.72 -70.94
N ASN A 443 22.80 -52.57 -71.30
CA ASN A 443 21.88 -51.86 -70.43
C ASN A 443 20.58 -52.64 -70.19
N LEU A 444 20.08 -53.33 -71.21
CA LEU A 444 18.87 -54.15 -71.13
C LEU A 444 19.11 -55.45 -70.35
N LYS A 445 20.24 -56.12 -70.57
CA LYS A 445 20.65 -57.31 -69.81
C LYS A 445 20.80 -57.00 -68.32
N ASN A 446 21.49 -55.91 -67.99
CA ASN A 446 21.62 -55.45 -66.60
C ASN A 446 20.25 -55.17 -65.96
N PHE A 447 19.30 -54.60 -66.71
CA PHE A 447 17.94 -54.39 -66.23
C PHE A 447 17.20 -55.71 -65.96
N LEU A 448 17.32 -56.71 -66.84
CA LEU A 448 16.68 -58.02 -66.64
C LEU A 448 17.25 -58.76 -65.41
N GLU A 449 18.54 -58.61 -65.15
CA GLU A 449 19.23 -59.27 -64.02
C GLU A 449 18.95 -58.54 -62.68
N HIS A 450 18.92 -57.21 -62.67
CA HIS A 450 18.93 -56.41 -61.43
C HIS A 450 17.70 -55.52 -61.21
N GLY A 451 16.87 -55.27 -62.23
CA GLY A 451 15.79 -54.28 -62.18
C GLY A 451 14.62 -54.62 -61.24
N LEU A 452 14.47 -55.88 -60.85
CA LEU A 452 13.44 -56.33 -59.91
C LEU A 452 14.01 -57.03 -58.66
N MET A 453 15.29 -56.80 -58.34
CA MET A 453 15.84 -57.27 -57.07
C MET A 453 15.23 -56.45 -55.93
N VAL A 454 14.58 -57.15 -54.99
CA VAL A 454 13.94 -56.58 -53.79
C VAL A 454 15.02 -55.87 -52.95
N ARG A 455 14.77 -54.62 -52.57
CA ARG A 455 15.50 -53.95 -51.48
C ARG A 455 14.83 -54.25 -50.15
#